data_AF-A0A6L8TCI7-F1
#
_entry.id   AF-A0A6L8TCI7-F1
#
_cell.length_a   1.000
_cell.length_b   1.000
_cell.length_c   1.000
_cell.angle_alpha   90.00
_cell.angle_beta   90.00
_cell.angle_gamma   90.00
#
_symmetry.space_group_name_H-M   'P 1'
#
loop_
_entity.id
_entity.type
_entity.pdbx_description
1 polymer ?
#
loop_
_entity_poly.entity_id
_entity_poly.type
_entity_poly.pdbx_seq_one_letter_code
_entity_poly.pdbx_strand_id
1 'polypeptide(L)'
;TVEGEENPLPAIDAASVQEVQPYCSMWDAIYDCLFFCINQDIYDALTPEQQAVVDECGQKAVEYERYINRSSDDEIKARWADKNGVTFTEKKDMDIDSFKKAVDGVDDWFVQELKKQGYNDGQDLVDLFTK
;
A
#
# COMPACT_ATOMS: atom_id res chain seq x y z
N THR A 1 13.62 -1.78 20.45
CA THR A 1 13.72 -0.75 19.40
C THR A 1 13.67 -1.46 18.06
N VAL A 2 13.19 -0.79 17.02
CA VAL A 2 13.20 -1.30 15.64
C VAL A 2 14.32 -0.62 14.87
N GLU A 3 14.89 -1.29 13.88
CA GLU A 3 16.00 -0.79 13.05
C GLU A 3 15.56 -0.42 11.63
N GLY A 4 14.31 -0.72 11.29
CA GLY A 4 13.70 -0.46 9.99
C GLY A 4 12.18 -0.49 10.04
N GLU A 5 11.57 0.05 9.00
CA GLU A 5 10.15 0.00 8.72
C GLU A 5 9.92 -0.23 7.21
N GLU A 6 8.67 -0.45 6.83
CA GLU A 6 8.27 -0.65 5.45
C GLU A 6 7.03 0.21 5.21
N ASN A 7 7.11 1.09 4.21
CA ASN A 7 6.03 1.97 3.77
C ASN A 7 6.37 2.56 2.39
N PRO A 8 5.36 3.09 1.68
CA PRO A 8 5.60 3.94 0.51
C PRO A 8 6.25 5.27 0.91
N LEU A 9 7.06 5.84 0.01
CA LEU A 9 7.84 7.06 0.28
C LEU A 9 7.00 8.25 0.79
N PRO A 10 5.79 8.55 0.27
CA PRO A 10 4.98 9.65 0.78
C PRO A 10 4.58 9.49 2.26
N ALA A 11 4.34 8.26 2.73
CA ALA A 11 3.98 8.01 4.12
C ALA A 11 5.18 8.22 5.07
N ILE A 12 6.35 7.72 4.66
CA ILE A 12 7.61 7.93 5.37
C ILE A 12 7.94 9.42 5.44
N ASP A 13 7.76 10.15 4.33
CA ASP A 13 8.05 11.58 4.22
C ASP A 13 7.16 12.40 5.17
N ALA A 14 5.85 12.11 5.17
CA ALA A 14 4.88 12.76 6.05
C ALA A 14 5.19 12.51 7.54
N ALA A 15 5.84 11.40 7.87
CA ALA A 15 6.24 11.03 9.21
C ALA A 15 7.68 11.46 9.58
N SER A 16 8.42 12.08 8.66
CA SER A 16 9.83 12.49 8.84
C SER A 16 10.80 11.35 9.20
N VAL A 17 10.47 10.11 8.82
CA VAL A 17 11.27 8.93 9.20
C VAL A 17 12.65 8.91 8.50
N GLN A 18 12.77 9.54 7.34
CA GLN A 18 14.03 9.74 6.60
C GLN A 18 15.10 10.50 7.40
N GLU A 19 14.74 11.20 8.48
CA GLU A 19 15.71 11.89 9.36
C GLU A 19 16.53 10.91 10.21
N VAL A 20 16.02 9.69 10.42
CA VAL A 20 16.63 8.66 11.26
C VAL A 20 16.90 7.36 10.50
N GLN A 21 16.58 7.30 9.21
CA GLN A 21 16.78 6.14 8.34
C GLN A 21 17.69 6.50 7.14
N PRO A 22 19.00 6.20 7.22
CA PRO A 22 19.96 6.61 6.19
C PRO A 22 19.92 5.76 4.91
N TYR A 23 19.19 4.64 4.90
CA TYR A 23 19.09 3.73 3.75
C TYR A 23 17.62 3.45 3.43
N CYS A 24 17.29 3.40 2.14
CA CYS A 24 15.97 3.00 1.66
C CYS A 24 16.11 1.99 0.52
N SER A 25 15.37 0.88 0.61
CA SER A 25 15.37 -0.18 -0.41
C SER A 25 14.07 -0.12 -1.22
N MET A 26 14.18 0.25 -2.49
CA MET A 26 13.04 0.30 -3.42
C MET A 26 12.72 -1.10 -3.96
N TRP A 27 12.15 -1.97 -3.15
CA TRP A 27 11.98 -3.41 -3.44
C TRP A 27 10.62 -3.84 -4.01
N ASP A 28 9.62 -2.96 -4.04
CA ASP A 28 8.24 -3.22 -4.50
C ASP A 28 7.60 -4.49 -3.90
N ALA A 29 7.69 -4.64 -2.57
CA ALA A 29 7.27 -5.87 -1.89
C ALA A 29 5.76 -6.13 -1.98
N ILE A 30 4.93 -5.10 -1.79
CA ILE A 30 3.47 -5.23 -1.75
C ILE A 30 2.78 -4.05 -2.45
N TYR A 31 1.57 -4.28 -2.95
CA TYR A 31 0.64 -3.21 -3.25
C TYR A 31 -0.22 -2.99 -2.00
N ASP A 32 0.18 -2.04 -1.17
CA ASP A 32 -0.57 -1.67 0.03
C ASP A 32 -1.81 -0.85 -0.34
N CYS A 33 -2.95 -1.19 0.25
CA CYS A 33 -4.22 -0.54 -0.03
C CYS A 33 -4.91 -0.05 1.25
N LEU A 34 -5.38 1.19 1.19
CA LEU A 34 -6.22 1.78 2.22
C LEU A 34 -7.69 1.65 1.81
N PHE A 35 -8.54 1.28 2.77
CA PHE A 35 -9.97 1.20 2.57
C PHE A 35 -10.64 2.51 2.99
N PHE A 36 -11.22 3.22 2.02
CA PHE A 36 -12.01 4.41 2.29
C PHE A 36 -13.43 4.02 2.71
N CYS A 37 -13.69 4.09 4.01
CA CYS A 37 -14.93 3.58 4.61
C CYS A 37 -15.81 4.70 5.17
N ILE A 38 -17.12 4.48 5.11
CA ILE A 38 -18.15 5.27 5.81
C ILE A 38 -18.96 4.34 6.70
N ASN A 39 -19.48 4.86 7.82
CA ASN A 39 -20.43 4.11 8.65
C ASN A 39 -21.72 3.83 7.85
N GLN A 40 -22.18 2.58 7.87
CA GLN A 40 -23.32 2.13 7.07
C GLN A 40 -24.62 2.87 7.45
N ASP A 41 -24.91 3.02 8.75
CA ASP A 41 -26.15 3.68 9.20
C ASP A 41 -26.17 5.17 8.78
N ILE A 42 -25.02 5.84 8.79
CA ILE A 42 -24.89 7.21 8.29
C ILE A 42 -25.16 7.26 6.79
N TYR A 43 -24.56 6.36 6.02
CA TYR A 43 -24.73 6.32 4.56
C TYR A 43 -26.19 5.99 4.17
N ASP A 44 -26.82 5.05 4.86
CA ASP A 44 -28.21 4.64 4.63
C ASP A 44 -29.23 5.73 5.02
N ALA A 45 -28.85 6.62 5.94
CA ALA A 45 -29.67 7.77 6.33
C ALA A 45 -29.61 8.94 5.32
N LEU A 46 -28.68 8.92 4.36
CA LEU A 46 -28.58 9.93 3.30
C LEU A 46 -29.71 9.78 2.28
N THR A 47 -30.09 10.88 1.61
CA THR A 47 -30.97 10.77 0.44
C THR A 47 -30.26 10.10 -0.73
N PRO A 48 -30.98 9.53 -1.71
CA PRO A 48 -30.37 8.94 -2.90
C PRO A 48 -29.41 9.89 -3.64
N GLU A 49 -29.74 11.19 -3.71
CA GLU A 49 -28.87 12.21 -4.33
C GLU A 49 -27.60 12.44 -3.51
N GLN A 50 -27.67 12.38 -2.18
CA GLN A 50 -26.52 12.51 -1.29
C GLN A 50 -25.61 11.27 -1.36
N GLN A 51 -26.18 10.07 -1.42
CA GLN A 51 -25.44 8.82 -1.63
C GLN A 51 -24.66 8.88 -2.96
N ALA A 52 -25.31 9.30 -4.04
CA ALA A 52 -24.66 9.46 -5.34
C ALA A 52 -23.47 10.43 -5.30
N VAL A 53 -23.57 11.53 -4.55
CA VAL A 53 -22.44 12.47 -4.37
C VAL A 53 -21.31 11.83 -3.55
N VAL A 54 -21.62 11.08 -2.49
CA VAL A 54 -20.60 10.38 -1.69
C VAL A 54 -19.86 9.36 -2.56
N ASP A 55 -20.57 8.57 -3.36
CA ASP A 55 -19.97 7.57 -4.23
C ASP A 55 -19.07 8.21 -5.30
N GLU A 56 -19.57 9.26 -5.97
CA GLU A 56 -18.81 9.98 -7.00
C GLU A 56 -17.54 10.63 -6.42
N CYS A 57 -17.67 11.34 -5.31
CA CYS A 57 -16.54 12.00 -4.66
C CYS A 57 -15.56 10.97 -4.07
N GLY A 58 -16.05 9.85 -3.55
CA GLY A 58 -15.22 8.75 -3.06
C GLY A 58 -14.37 8.15 -4.17
N GLN A 59 -14.96 7.87 -5.33
CA GLN A 59 -14.21 7.39 -6.51
C GLN A 59 -13.16 8.40 -6.97
N LYS A 60 -13.53 9.68 -7.08
CA LYS A 60 -12.58 10.75 -7.44
C LYS A 60 -11.44 10.90 -6.44
N ALA A 61 -11.73 10.76 -5.14
CA ALA A 61 -10.71 10.80 -4.10
C ALA A 61 -9.73 9.63 -4.23
N VAL A 62 -10.22 8.41 -4.48
CA VAL A 62 -9.38 7.22 -4.70
C VAL A 62 -8.49 7.40 -5.93
N GLU A 63 -9.02 7.91 -7.05
CA GLU A 63 -8.24 8.17 -8.25
C GLU A 63 -7.15 9.23 -8.00
N TYR A 64 -7.51 10.32 -7.33
CA TYR A 64 -6.57 11.39 -7.02
C TYR A 64 -5.48 10.96 -6.04
N GLU A 65 -5.83 10.20 -5.00
CA GLU A 65 -4.90 9.67 -4.01
C GLU A 65 -3.84 8.77 -4.66
N ARG A 66 -4.26 7.87 -5.55
CA ARG A 66 -3.34 7.01 -6.33
C ARG A 66 -2.43 7.83 -7.23
N TYR A 67 -2.96 8.88 -7.86
CA TYR A 67 -2.16 9.76 -8.70
C TYR A 67 -1.08 10.48 -7.89
N ILE A 68 -1.44 11.10 -6.78
CA ILE A 68 -0.48 11.89 -5.99
C ILE A 68 0.61 10.98 -5.41
N ASN A 69 0.26 9.82 -4.84
CA ASN A 69 1.26 8.89 -4.29
C ASN A 69 2.30 8.51 -5.35
N ARG A 70 1.86 8.12 -6.55
CA ARG A 70 2.76 7.70 -7.63
C ARG A 70 3.57 8.86 -8.23
N SER A 71 2.99 10.06 -8.25
CA SER A 71 3.64 11.22 -8.88
C SER A 71 4.75 11.83 -8.01
N SER A 72 4.75 11.54 -6.70
CA SER A 72 5.66 12.16 -5.74
C SER A 72 6.97 11.39 -5.52
N ASP A 73 7.05 10.11 -5.90
CA ASP A 73 8.20 9.25 -5.57
C ASP A 73 9.54 9.82 -6.06
N ASP A 74 9.64 10.22 -7.32
CA ASP A 74 10.90 10.73 -7.89
C ASP A 74 11.36 12.03 -7.19
N GLU A 75 10.41 12.91 -6.86
CA GLU A 75 10.70 14.16 -6.15
C GLU A 75 11.15 13.89 -4.72
N ILE A 76 10.45 13.00 -4.01
CA ILE A 76 10.80 12.61 -2.64
C ILE A 76 12.18 11.98 -2.60
N LYS A 77 12.47 11.01 -3.49
CA LYS A 77 13.79 10.37 -3.59
C LYS A 77 14.90 11.38 -3.78
N ALA A 78 14.74 12.29 -4.74
CA ALA A 78 15.71 13.34 -5.02
C ALA A 78 15.93 14.25 -3.80
N ARG A 79 14.84 14.68 -3.17
CA ARG A 79 14.89 15.53 -1.97
C ARG A 79 15.59 14.85 -0.81
N TRP A 80 15.29 13.59 -0.53
CA TRP A 80 15.92 12.86 0.57
C TRP A 80 17.40 12.58 0.32
N ALA A 81 17.79 12.25 -0.91
CA ALA A 81 19.18 12.08 -1.27
C ALA A 81 19.97 13.39 -1.06
N ASP A 82 19.41 14.53 -1.47
CA ASP A 82 20.04 15.85 -1.35
C ASP A 82 20.08 16.37 0.10
N LYS A 83 18.94 16.35 0.82
CA LYS A 83 18.81 17.01 2.12
C LYS A 83 19.11 16.12 3.31
N ASN A 84 18.78 14.84 3.22
CA ASN A 84 18.88 13.89 4.32
C ASN A 84 20.05 12.92 4.15
N GLY A 85 20.65 12.86 2.95
CA GLY A 85 21.74 11.94 2.64
C GLY A 85 21.30 10.48 2.56
N VAL A 86 20.01 10.21 2.28
CA VAL A 86 19.49 8.85 2.16
C VAL A 86 20.13 8.15 0.96
N THR A 87 20.66 6.96 1.20
CA THR A 87 21.18 6.09 0.15
C THR A 87 20.10 5.11 -0.30
N PHE A 88 19.72 5.19 -1.57
CA PHE A 88 18.74 4.29 -2.17
C PHE A 88 19.41 3.06 -2.77
N THR A 89 18.86 1.89 -2.49
CA THR A 89 19.11 0.67 -3.27
C THR A 89 17.93 0.48 -4.22
N GLU A 90 18.18 0.46 -5.52
CA GLU A 90 17.13 0.29 -6.52
C GLU A 90 16.79 -1.19 -6.69
N LYS A 91 15.53 -1.49 -7.03
CA LYS A 91 15.03 -2.86 -7.27
C LYS A 91 15.95 -3.72 -8.14
N LYS A 92 16.45 -3.12 -9.23
CA LYS A 92 17.33 -3.79 -10.21
C LYS A 92 18.66 -4.27 -9.62
N ASP A 93 19.06 -3.70 -8.49
CA ASP A 93 20.31 -4.00 -7.78
C ASP A 93 20.07 -5.01 -6.64
N MET A 94 18.86 -5.55 -6.51
CA MET A 94 18.46 -6.54 -5.48
C MET A 94 18.16 -7.91 -6.07
N ASP A 95 18.32 -8.96 -5.25
CA ASP A 95 17.88 -10.33 -5.56
C ASP A 95 16.39 -10.50 -5.27
N ILE A 96 15.55 -9.91 -6.12
CA ILE A 96 14.08 -9.98 -5.99
C ILE A 96 13.56 -11.42 -6.10
N ASP A 97 14.25 -12.29 -6.84
CA ASP A 97 13.84 -13.68 -6.98
C ASP A 97 13.99 -14.45 -5.66
N SER A 98 15.02 -14.14 -4.85
CA SER A 98 15.13 -14.70 -3.50
C SER A 98 13.98 -14.29 -2.59
N PHE A 99 13.50 -13.04 -2.67
CA PHE A 99 12.36 -12.57 -1.90
C PHE A 99 11.08 -13.28 -2.33
N LYS A 100 10.82 -13.37 -3.63
CA LYS A 100 9.66 -14.11 -4.17
C LYS A 100 9.67 -15.57 -3.73
N LYS A 101 10.83 -16.22 -3.79
CA LYS A 101 10.98 -17.61 -3.34
C LYS A 101 10.75 -17.76 -1.83
N ALA A 102 11.17 -16.79 -1.03
CA ALA A 102 11.00 -16.82 0.41
C ALA A 102 9.53 -16.70 0.84
N VAL A 103 8.70 -16.03 0.03
CA VAL A 103 7.25 -15.85 0.27
C VAL A 103 6.37 -16.82 -0.55
N ASP A 104 6.97 -17.79 -1.23
CA ASP A 104 6.22 -18.77 -2.02
C ASP A 104 5.25 -19.56 -1.13
N GLY A 105 3.99 -19.70 -1.57
CA GLY A 105 2.90 -20.35 -0.84
C GLY A 105 2.23 -19.51 0.26
N VAL A 106 2.55 -18.21 0.39
CA VAL A 106 1.85 -17.30 1.34
C VAL A 106 0.37 -17.14 0.98
N ASP A 107 0.02 -17.14 -0.30
CA ASP A 107 -1.35 -17.10 -0.80
C ASP A 107 -2.14 -18.36 -0.41
N ASP A 108 -1.56 -19.55 -0.61
CA ASP A 108 -2.13 -20.82 -0.16
C ASP A 108 -2.33 -20.82 1.37
N TRP A 109 -1.31 -20.40 2.12
CA TRP A 109 -1.42 -20.27 3.58
C TRP A 109 -2.56 -19.34 3.98
N PHE A 110 -2.66 -18.16 3.36
CA PHE A 110 -3.70 -17.18 3.62
C PHE A 110 -5.10 -17.75 3.37
N VAL A 111 -5.32 -18.45 2.24
CA VAL A 111 -6.59 -19.12 1.93
C VAL A 111 -6.94 -20.17 2.98
N GLN A 112 -5.97 -20.96 3.47
CA GLN A 112 -6.21 -21.95 4.51
C GLN A 112 -6.55 -21.31 5.86
N GLU A 113 -5.92 -20.19 6.22
CA GLU A 113 -6.25 -19.46 7.45
C GLU A 113 -7.65 -18.86 7.42
N LEU A 114 -8.10 -18.36 6.27
CA LEU A 114 -9.48 -17.89 6.07
C LEU A 114 -10.49 -19.04 6.22
N LYS A 115 -10.20 -20.21 5.63
CA LYS A 115 -11.05 -21.41 5.76
C LYS A 115 -11.20 -21.87 7.20
N LYS A 116 -10.12 -21.83 7.99
CA LYS A 116 -10.18 -22.16 9.43
C LYS A 116 -11.10 -21.23 10.22
N GLN A 117 -11.27 -20.00 9.75
CA GLN A 117 -12.17 -19.00 10.34
C GLN A 117 -13.60 -19.05 9.77
N GLY A 118 -13.89 -19.98 8.84
CA GLY A 118 -15.20 -20.16 8.24
C GLY A 118 -15.44 -19.39 6.94
N TYR A 119 -14.43 -18.70 6.42
CA TYR A 119 -14.48 -18.01 5.13
C TYR A 119 -14.06 -18.97 4.00
N ASN A 120 -15.01 -19.36 3.14
CA ASN A 120 -14.77 -20.34 2.07
C ASN A 120 -14.39 -19.71 0.73
N ASP A 121 -14.52 -18.39 0.61
CA ASP A 121 -14.30 -17.53 -0.56
C ASP A 121 -12.89 -16.92 -0.60
N GLY A 122 -11.98 -17.35 0.28
CA GLY A 122 -10.61 -16.81 0.33
C GLY A 122 -9.83 -16.94 -1.00
N GLN A 123 -10.14 -17.94 -1.82
CA GLN A 123 -9.53 -18.08 -3.15
C GLN A 123 -9.95 -16.94 -4.09
N ASP A 124 -11.22 -16.50 -4.00
CA ASP A 124 -11.73 -15.43 -4.86
C ASP A 124 -11.00 -14.10 -4.59
N LEU A 125 -10.57 -13.89 -3.34
CA LEU A 125 -9.74 -12.75 -2.96
C LEU A 125 -8.34 -12.81 -3.58
N VAL A 126 -7.68 -13.97 -3.57
CA VAL A 126 -6.36 -14.15 -4.21
C VAL A 126 -6.47 -13.96 -5.72
N ASP A 127 -7.49 -14.57 -6.34
CA ASP A 127 -7.73 -14.51 -7.79
C ASP A 127 -8.05 -13.09 -8.30
N LEU A 128 -8.47 -12.17 -7.42
CA LEU A 128 -8.70 -10.77 -7.76
C LEU A 128 -7.41 -10.03 -8.10
N PHE A 129 -6.28 -10.42 -7.49
CA PHE A 129 -5.00 -9.73 -7.62
C PHE A 129 -3.98 -10.44 -8.53
N THR A 130 -4.31 -11.62 -9.05
CA THR A 130 -3.41 -12.43 -9.89
C THR A 130 -3.75 -12.42 -11.38
N LYS A 131 -4.77 -11.66 -11.82
CA LYS A 131 -5.19 -11.53 -13.23
C LYS A 131 -4.46 -10.43 -14.00
#